data_AF-A0A2U8JCE6-F1
#
_entry.id   AF-A0A2U8JCE6-F1
#
_cell.length_a   1.000
_cell.length_b   1.000
_cell.length_c   1.000
_cell.angle_alpha   90.00
_cell.angle_beta   90.00
_cell.angle_gamma   90.00
#
_symmetry.space_group_name_H-M   'P 1'
#
loop_
_entity.id
_entity.type
_entity.pdbx_description
1 polymer ?
#
loop_
_entity_poly.entity_id
_entity_poly.type
_entity_poly.pdbx_seq_one_letter_code
_entity_poly.pdbx_strand_id
1 'polypeptide(L)'
;IVQADEVDGKMLQFEGGLSITALVVNGIFRVTNIFKKPTPLDSEQAVKFATYFLNRRSVQSAKGAHVLIEALKTLSATGPSTPICIQMIGNGQLQADDPILNVGVVDLLGNPVIPTPQNLYGKILLKKDNSVLAEKVQFIPKSSDKTVYAAQLSSYKPTRGIYLVEINADNTFTQNMLFKVLGRVKVHSLEIGVAESDTSSSIKKQSIA
;
A
#
# COMPACT_ATOMS: atom_id res chain seq x y z
N ILE A 1 15.24 30.52 -11.31
CA ILE A 1 14.77 29.37 -10.51
C ILE A 1 13.56 28.83 -11.26
N VAL A 2 13.71 27.72 -11.99
CA VAL A 2 12.57 27.10 -12.69
C VAL A 2 11.83 26.28 -11.65
N GLN A 3 10.62 26.70 -11.32
CA GLN A 3 9.74 26.02 -10.39
C GLN A 3 9.13 24.80 -11.10
N ALA A 4 9.08 23.66 -10.42
CA ALA A 4 8.34 22.51 -10.93
C ALA A 4 6.83 22.81 -10.89
N ASP A 5 6.11 22.38 -11.92
CA ASP A 5 4.66 22.51 -11.99
C ASP A 5 4.00 21.48 -11.10
N GLU A 6 3.10 21.94 -10.24
CA GLU A 6 2.26 21.08 -9.44
C GLU A 6 1.00 20.69 -10.20
N VAL A 7 0.75 19.39 -10.30
CA VAL A 7 -0.43 18.83 -10.97
C VAL A 7 -1.36 18.26 -9.90
N ASP A 8 -2.56 18.85 -9.79
CA ASP A 8 -3.64 18.47 -8.88
C ASP A 8 -3.23 18.36 -7.39
N GLY A 9 -2.18 19.05 -6.97
CA GLY A 9 -1.63 18.97 -5.61
C GLY A 9 -0.94 17.65 -5.26
N LYS A 10 -0.79 16.74 -6.22
CA LYS A 10 -0.36 15.34 -6.00
C LYS A 10 0.94 14.97 -6.69
N MET A 11 1.32 15.71 -7.72
CA MET A 11 2.46 15.38 -8.58
C MET A 11 3.27 16.64 -8.87
N LEU A 12 4.57 16.46 -9.04
CA LEU A 12 5.46 17.50 -9.56
C LEU A 12 6.03 17.05 -10.90
N GLN A 13 6.04 17.96 -11.86
CA GLN A 13 6.65 17.75 -13.17
C GLN A 13 7.38 19.01 -13.64
N PHE A 14 8.25 18.87 -14.62
CA PHE A 14 8.79 20.01 -15.36
C PHE A 14 8.15 20.08 -16.75
N GLU A 15 8.11 21.29 -17.31
CA GLU A 15 7.71 21.51 -18.69
C GLU A 15 8.57 20.64 -19.63
N GLY A 16 7.93 19.92 -20.56
CA GLY A 16 8.58 18.92 -21.42
C GLY A 16 8.41 17.46 -20.96
N GLY A 17 7.62 17.21 -19.91
CA GLY A 17 7.08 15.89 -19.58
C GLY A 17 8.12 14.91 -19.04
N LEU A 18 7.93 13.61 -19.29
CA LEU A 18 8.71 12.52 -18.68
C LEU A 18 10.22 12.72 -18.85
N SER A 19 10.66 13.04 -20.07
CA SER A 19 12.09 13.14 -20.40
C SER A 19 12.79 14.27 -19.66
N ILE A 20 12.19 15.47 -19.65
CA ILE A 20 12.77 16.64 -18.98
C ILE A 20 12.68 16.47 -17.47
N THR A 21 11.54 15.99 -16.97
CA THR A 21 11.36 15.76 -15.53
C THR A 21 12.36 14.74 -15.01
N ALA A 22 12.57 13.62 -15.70
CA ALA A 22 13.56 12.62 -15.34
C ALA A 22 14.99 13.17 -15.42
N LEU A 23 15.32 13.95 -16.45
CA LEU A 23 16.65 14.57 -16.59
C LEU A 23 16.97 15.48 -15.39
N VAL A 24 16.02 16.33 -14.99
CA VAL A 24 16.21 17.26 -13.88
C VAL A 24 16.32 16.50 -12.56
N VAL A 25 15.40 15.57 -12.28
CA VAL A 25 15.42 14.76 -11.05
C VAL A 25 16.73 13.96 -10.96
N ASN A 26 17.11 13.25 -12.03
CA ASN A 26 18.37 12.50 -12.08
C ASN A 26 19.59 13.42 -11.89
N GLY A 27 19.59 14.59 -12.53
CA GLY A 27 20.64 15.58 -12.40
C GLY A 27 20.82 16.06 -10.97
N ILE A 28 19.72 16.42 -10.30
CA ILE A 28 19.73 16.86 -8.90
C ILE A 28 20.42 15.81 -8.01
N PHE A 29 19.92 14.58 -8.02
CA PHE A 29 20.44 13.52 -7.14
C PHE A 29 21.87 13.09 -7.49
N ARG A 30 22.23 13.05 -8.77
CA ARG A 30 23.61 12.70 -9.17
C ARG A 30 24.59 13.76 -8.77
N VAL A 31 24.28 15.04 -9.02
CA VAL A 31 25.15 16.16 -8.67
C VAL A 31 25.30 16.25 -7.14
N THR A 32 24.20 16.17 -6.39
CA THR A 32 24.27 16.24 -4.92
C THR A 32 25.07 15.09 -4.34
N ASN A 33 24.93 13.89 -4.88
CA ASN A 33 25.72 12.73 -4.46
C ASN A 33 27.22 12.89 -4.78
N ILE A 34 27.57 13.31 -6.00
CA ILE A 34 28.98 13.55 -6.41
C ILE A 34 29.64 14.59 -5.51
N PHE A 35 28.95 15.70 -5.22
CA PHE A 35 29.49 16.79 -4.41
C PHE A 35 29.23 16.62 -2.90
N LYS A 36 28.65 15.49 -2.48
CA LYS A 36 28.27 15.19 -1.08
C LYS A 36 27.48 16.33 -0.42
N LYS A 37 26.57 16.94 -1.17
CA LYS A 37 25.67 18.00 -0.71
C LYS A 37 24.30 17.42 -0.37
N PRO A 38 23.56 18.02 0.57
CA PRO A 38 22.16 17.63 0.79
C PRO A 38 21.36 17.83 -0.49
N THR A 39 20.44 16.91 -0.77
CA THR A 39 19.50 17.05 -1.87
C THR A 39 18.60 18.25 -1.62
N PRO A 40 18.42 19.17 -2.59
CA PRO A 40 17.53 20.33 -2.46
C PRO A 40 16.03 19.97 -2.58
N LEU A 41 15.68 18.68 -2.46
CA LEU A 41 14.32 18.19 -2.49
C LEU A 41 13.96 17.70 -1.10
N ASP A 42 12.83 18.16 -0.58
CA ASP A 42 12.24 17.59 0.63
C ASP A 42 11.56 16.23 0.33
N SER A 43 11.17 15.53 1.40
CA SER A 43 10.54 14.20 1.27
C SER A 43 9.17 14.27 0.58
N GLU A 44 8.41 15.37 0.73
CA GLU A 44 7.10 15.52 0.10
C GLU A 44 7.25 15.69 -1.42
N GLN A 45 8.20 16.53 -1.85
CA GLN A 45 8.56 16.74 -3.24
C GLN A 45 9.06 15.44 -3.88
N ALA A 46 9.90 14.67 -3.17
CA ALA A 46 10.35 13.36 -3.64
C ALA A 46 9.18 12.40 -3.88
N VAL A 47 8.18 12.38 -2.97
CA VAL A 47 6.94 11.60 -3.15
C VAL A 47 6.11 12.10 -4.33
N LYS A 48 5.97 13.41 -4.53
CA LYS A 48 5.24 13.98 -5.67
C LYS A 48 5.90 13.65 -7.01
N PHE A 49 7.23 13.69 -7.09
CA PHE A 49 7.97 13.24 -8.29
C PHE A 49 7.84 11.73 -8.51
N ALA A 50 7.97 10.92 -7.46
CA ALA A 50 7.75 9.47 -7.56
C ALA A 50 6.34 9.14 -8.08
N THR A 51 5.33 9.85 -7.55
CA THR A 51 3.93 9.70 -7.97
C THR A 51 3.74 10.08 -9.44
N TYR A 52 4.39 11.15 -9.91
CA TYR A 52 4.39 11.51 -11.33
C TYR A 52 4.92 10.37 -12.21
N PHE A 53 6.10 9.83 -11.88
CA PHE A 53 6.73 8.76 -12.66
C PHE A 53 5.88 7.47 -12.65
N LEU A 54 5.37 7.06 -11.49
CA LEU A 54 4.52 5.87 -11.37
C LEU A 54 3.21 5.98 -12.19
N ASN A 55 2.63 7.17 -12.31
CA ASN A 55 1.47 7.43 -13.17
C ASN A 55 1.80 7.35 -14.67
N ARG A 56 3.08 7.37 -15.05
CA ARG A 56 3.56 7.23 -16.43
C ARG A 56 3.99 5.79 -16.76
N ARG A 57 3.58 4.78 -15.99
CA ARG A 57 3.95 3.36 -16.24
C ARG A 57 3.59 2.82 -17.64
N SER A 58 2.62 3.41 -18.33
CA SER A 58 2.15 2.94 -19.64
C SER A 58 2.98 3.44 -20.84
N VAL A 59 4.24 3.78 -20.63
CA VAL A 59 5.14 4.27 -21.70
C VAL A 59 5.43 3.14 -22.70
N GLN A 60 5.18 3.42 -23.97
CA GLN A 60 5.27 2.44 -25.06
C GLN A 60 6.63 2.44 -25.79
N SER A 61 7.48 3.44 -25.57
CA SER A 61 8.78 3.55 -26.24
C SER A 61 9.91 3.04 -25.36
N ALA A 62 10.88 2.34 -25.95
CA ALA A 62 12.06 1.84 -25.24
C ALA A 62 12.84 2.97 -24.54
N LYS A 63 13.00 4.11 -25.25
CA LYS A 63 13.62 5.32 -24.68
C LYS A 63 12.88 5.82 -23.45
N GLY A 64 11.56 5.93 -23.52
CA GLY A 64 10.76 6.42 -22.40
C GLY A 64 10.76 5.43 -21.23
N ALA A 65 10.72 4.12 -21.48
CA ALA A 65 10.82 3.10 -20.45
C ALA A 65 12.17 3.16 -19.72
N HIS A 66 13.28 3.31 -20.47
CA HIS A 66 14.60 3.51 -19.89
C HIS A 66 14.65 4.73 -18.97
N VAL A 67 14.20 5.88 -19.47
CA VAL A 67 14.19 7.15 -18.71
C VAL A 67 13.33 7.06 -17.45
N LEU A 68 12.16 6.41 -17.54
CA LEU A 68 11.28 6.19 -16.41
C LEU A 68 11.94 5.32 -15.33
N ILE A 69 12.48 4.16 -15.73
CA ILE A 69 13.13 3.23 -14.80
C ILE A 69 14.36 3.87 -14.17
N GLU A 70 15.14 4.64 -14.95
CA GLU A 70 16.30 5.37 -14.43
C GLU A 70 15.89 6.40 -13.37
N ALA A 71 14.82 7.17 -13.60
CA ALA A 71 14.32 8.12 -12.63
C ALA A 71 13.83 7.46 -11.33
N LEU A 72 13.05 6.37 -11.44
CA LEU A 72 12.57 5.61 -10.28
C LEU A 72 13.72 4.98 -9.49
N LYS A 73 14.73 4.44 -10.19
CA LYS A 73 15.94 3.89 -9.57
C LYS A 73 16.72 4.96 -8.85
N THR A 74 16.88 6.14 -9.47
CA THR A 74 17.55 7.27 -8.82
C THR A 74 16.81 7.65 -7.55
N LEU A 75 15.49 7.87 -7.60
CA LEU A 75 14.68 8.22 -6.42
C LEU A 75 14.75 7.18 -5.30
N SER A 76 14.82 5.89 -5.65
CA SER A 76 14.89 4.78 -4.69
C SER A 76 16.22 4.67 -3.94
N ALA A 77 17.26 5.41 -4.36
CA ALA A 77 18.61 5.28 -3.82
C ALA A 77 19.06 6.49 -2.97
N THR A 78 18.14 7.31 -2.46
CA THR A 78 18.42 8.71 -2.07
C THR A 78 18.55 8.96 -0.56
N GLY A 79 18.68 7.90 0.23
CA GLY A 79 18.88 8.02 1.68
C GLY A 79 17.57 8.36 2.43
N PRO A 80 17.60 9.24 3.45
CA PRO A 80 16.46 9.43 4.38
C PRO A 80 15.14 9.90 3.74
N SER A 81 15.21 10.59 2.61
CA SER A 81 14.03 11.10 1.88
C SER A 81 13.56 10.17 0.77
N THR A 82 14.03 8.92 0.76
CA THR A 82 13.66 7.93 -0.26
C THR A 82 12.17 7.62 -0.17
N PRO A 83 11.39 7.87 -1.24
CA PRO A 83 9.99 7.47 -1.26
C PRO A 83 9.88 5.95 -1.22
N ILE A 84 9.03 5.42 -0.33
CA ILE A 84 8.73 3.99 -0.24
C ILE A 84 7.25 3.72 -0.44
N CYS A 85 6.91 2.48 -0.75
CA CYS A 85 5.55 2.00 -0.81
C CYS A 85 5.27 1.08 0.40
N ILE A 86 4.32 1.50 1.24
CA ILE A 86 3.70 0.63 2.23
C ILE A 86 2.32 0.28 1.69
N GLN A 87 2.06 -1.01 1.51
CA GLN A 87 0.81 -1.50 0.94
C GLN A 87 0.30 -2.74 1.67
N MET A 88 -1.01 -2.97 1.58
CA MET A 88 -1.62 -4.19 2.09
C MET A 88 -1.37 -5.33 1.12
N ILE A 89 -1.02 -6.51 1.63
CA ILE A 89 -0.90 -7.71 0.81
C ILE A 89 -2.25 -8.41 0.77
N GLY A 90 -2.74 -8.69 -0.43
CA GLY A 90 -4.06 -9.25 -0.66
C GLY A 90 -5.16 -8.19 -0.64
N ASN A 91 -6.39 -8.61 -0.37
CA ASN A 91 -7.59 -7.77 -0.46
C ASN A 91 -7.97 -7.09 0.87
N GLY A 92 -7.15 -7.23 1.90
CA GLY A 92 -7.41 -6.68 3.23
C GLY A 92 -8.59 -7.30 3.97
N GLN A 93 -8.99 -8.52 3.61
CA GLN A 93 -10.04 -9.26 4.31
C GLN A 93 -9.40 -10.34 5.18
N LEU A 94 -9.56 -10.20 6.49
CA LEU A 94 -9.02 -11.10 7.49
C LEU A 94 -10.09 -12.06 7.97
N GLN A 95 -9.70 -13.32 8.17
CA GLN A 95 -10.57 -14.32 8.78
C GLN A 95 -10.69 -14.05 10.30
N ALA A 96 -11.87 -14.33 10.87
CA ALA A 96 -12.11 -14.09 12.29
C ALA A 96 -11.25 -14.98 13.20
N ASP A 97 -10.93 -16.20 12.73
CA ASP A 97 -10.25 -17.22 13.52
C ASP A 97 -8.73 -17.08 13.54
N ASP A 98 -8.19 -16.49 12.47
CA ASP A 98 -6.77 -16.23 12.32
C ASP A 98 -6.57 -14.88 11.62
N PRO A 99 -6.82 -13.76 12.33
CA PRO A 99 -6.74 -12.43 11.76
C PRO A 99 -5.27 -11.99 11.61
N ILE A 100 -4.62 -12.44 10.53
CA ILE A 100 -3.25 -12.05 10.19
C ILE A 100 -3.25 -10.93 9.16
N LEU A 101 -2.80 -9.75 9.56
CA LEU A 101 -2.63 -8.61 8.66
C LEU A 101 -1.23 -8.64 8.02
N ASN A 102 -1.17 -8.78 6.70
CA ASN A 102 0.08 -8.78 5.94
C ASN A 102 0.26 -7.44 5.20
N VAL A 103 1.46 -6.88 5.29
CA VAL A 103 1.82 -5.61 4.65
C VAL A 103 3.15 -5.76 3.92
N GLY A 104 3.24 -5.13 2.76
CA GLY A 104 4.44 -5.03 1.95
C GLY A 104 5.08 -3.67 2.17
N VAL A 105 6.39 -3.65 2.45
CA VAL A 105 7.20 -2.45 2.57
C VAL A 105 8.33 -2.56 1.56
N VAL A 106 8.25 -1.77 0.48
CA VAL A 106 9.12 -1.86 -0.69
C VAL A 106 9.57 -0.50 -1.18
N ASP A 107 10.66 -0.47 -1.95
CA ASP A 107 11.04 0.69 -2.75
C ASP A 107 10.09 0.89 -3.94
N LEU A 108 10.33 1.93 -4.75
CA LEU A 108 9.49 2.26 -5.92
C LEU A 108 9.54 1.21 -7.03
N LEU A 109 10.50 0.27 -6.98
CA LEU A 109 10.71 -0.80 -7.94
C LEU A 109 10.28 -2.17 -7.39
N GLY A 110 9.75 -2.23 -6.16
CA GLY A 110 9.31 -3.47 -5.52
C GLY A 110 10.42 -4.25 -4.78
N ASN A 111 11.62 -3.68 -4.64
CA ASN A 111 12.71 -4.30 -3.89
C ASN A 111 12.58 -4.00 -2.39
N PRO A 112 13.29 -4.75 -1.53
CA PRO A 112 13.41 -4.40 -0.12
C PRO A 112 13.98 -3.00 0.08
N VAL A 113 13.42 -2.26 1.04
CA VAL A 113 13.92 -0.93 1.43
C VAL A 113 15.32 -1.06 2.04
N ILE A 114 16.22 -0.14 1.69
CA ILE A 114 17.61 -0.08 2.16
C ILE A 114 17.86 1.30 2.79
N PRO A 115 18.23 1.39 4.08
CA PRO A 115 18.38 0.29 5.03
C PRO A 115 17.03 -0.38 5.37
N THR A 116 17.07 -1.66 5.74
CA THR A 116 15.86 -2.39 6.13
C THR A 116 15.24 -1.78 7.39
N PRO A 117 13.94 -1.46 7.38
CA PRO A 117 13.27 -0.93 8.55
C PRO A 117 13.39 -1.87 9.75
N GLN A 118 13.81 -1.34 10.89
CA GLN A 118 14.03 -2.13 12.11
C GLN A 118 12.75 -2.29 12.92
N ASN A 119 11.94 -1.23 12.95
CA ASN A 119 10.71 -1.18 13.70
C ASN A 119 9.54 -0.88 12.77
N LEU A 120 8.55 -1.77 12.78
CA LEU A 120 7.28 -1.57 12.08
C LEU A 120 6.13 -1.79 13.06
N TYR A 121 5.40 -0.72 13.34
CA TYR A 121 4.26 -0.73 14.26
C TYR A 121 3.00 -0.27 13.56
N GLY A 122 1.85 -0.75 14.01
CA GLY A 122 0.54 -0.26 13.60
C GLY A 122 -0.34 0.14 14.77
N LYS A 123 -0.99 1.28 14.63
CA LYS A 123 -2.14 1.67 15.46
C LYS A 123 -3.42 1.29 14.71
N ILE A 124 -4.30 0.56 15.38
CA ILE A 124 -5.52 0.02 14.79
C ILE A 124 -6.73 0.68 15.44
N LEU A 125 -7.59 1.27 14.60
CA LEU A 125 -8.83 1.92 14.99
C LEU A 125 -10.02 1.25 14.30
N LEU A 126 -11.13 1.09 15.02
CA LEU A 126 -12.39 0.68 14.42
C LEU A 126 -12.97 1.85 13.61
N LYS A 127 -13.26 1.64 12.33
CA LYS A 127 -13.65 2.76 11.44
C LYS A 127 -15.01 3.37 11.79
N LYS A 128 -15.88 2.62 12.47
CA LYS A 128 -17.25 3.05 12.82
C LYS A 128 -17.26 4.27 13.74
N ASP A 129 -16.38 4.28 14.74
CA ASP A 129 -16.35 5.26 15.82
C ASP A 129 -14.94 5.79 16.13
N ASN A 130 -13.93 5.36 15.36
CA ASN A 130 -12.51 5.61 15.59
C ASN A 130 -12.03 5.14 16.97
N SER A 131 -12.71 4.17 17.60
CA SER A 131 -12.24 3.57 18.84
C SER A 131 -10.93 2.82 18.61
N VAL A 132 -9.99 2.97 19.54
CA VAL A 132 -8.67 2.33 19.44
C VAL A 132 -8.81 0.87 19.87
N LEU A 133 -8.47 -0.04 18.96
CA LEU A 133 -8.36 -1.48 19.26
C LEU A 133 -6.98 -1.81 19.83
N ALA A 134 -5.93 -1.25 19.24
CA ALA A 134 -4.54 -1.49 19.62
C ALA A 134 -3.66 -0.33 19.18
N GLU A 135 -2.69 0.08 20.02
CA GLU A 135 -1.84 1.24 19.72
C GLU A 135 -0.48 0.90 19.11
N LYS A 136 0.11 -0.24 19.49
CA LYS A 136 1.47 -0.60 19.11
C LYS A 136 1.56 -2.06 18.69
N VAL A 137 0.81 -2.42 17.66
CA VAL A 137 0.84 -3.76 17.07
C VAL A 137 2.15 -3.92 16.31
N GLN A 138 2.99 -4.88 16.70
CA GLN A 138 4.26 -5.14 16.03
C GLN A 138 4.04 -5.95 14.75
N PHE A 139 4.67 -5.53 13.66
CA PHE A 139 4.75 -6.28 12.42
C PHE A 139 6.11 -6.97 12.32
N ILE A 140 6.08 -8.29 12.17
CA ILE A 140 7.28 -9.13 12.14
C ILE A 140 7.56 -9.52 10.68
N PRO A 141 8.80 -9.38 10.19
CA PRO A 141 9.15 -9.79 8.83
C PRO A 141 8.92 -11.30 8.64
N LYS A 142 8.36 -11.70 7.51
CA LYS A 142 8.29 -13.12 7.13
C LYS A 142 9.70 -13.60 6.77
N SER A 143 10.13 -14.70 7.39
CA SER A 143 11.54 -15.13 7.43
C SER A 143 12.25 -15.24 6.08
N SER A 144 11.53 -15.51 4.99
CA SER A 144 12.09 -15.64 3.64
C SER A 144 12.04 -14.36 2.81
N ASP A 145 11.21 -13.37 3.19
CA ASP A 145 10.91 -12.21 2.35
C ASP A 145 11.07 -10.91 3.15
N LYS A 146 12.12 -10.16 2.81
CA LYS A 146 12.46 -8.87 3.44
C LYS A 146 11.49 -7.74 3.09
N THR A 147 10.52 -7.99 2.21
CA THR A 147 9.50 -7.00 1.83
C THR A 147 8.20 -7.20 2.58
N VAL A 148 7.96 -8.38 3.17
CA VAL A 148 6.67 -8.75 3.74
C VAL A 148 6.73 -8.81 5.25
N TYR A 149 5.78 -8.13 5.89
CA TYR A 149 5.65 -8.09 7.34
C TYR A 149 4.23 -8.51 7.74
N ALA A 150 4.12 -9.24 8.83
CA ALA A 150 2.86 -9.78 9.33
C ALA A 150 2.60 -9.37 10.77
N ALA A 151 1.36 -9.00 11.07
CA ALA A 151 0.87 -8.76 12.42
C ALA A 151 -0.24 -9.77 12.74
N GLN A 152 -0.08 -10.52 13.82
CA GLN A 152 -1.09 -11.42 14.35
C GLN A 152 -2.02 -10.63 15.28
N LEU A 153 -3.30 -10.54 14.93
CA LEU A 153 -4.27 -9.72 15.67
C LEU A 153 -5.10 -10.52 16.69
N SER A 154 -4.90 -11.84 16.79
CA SER A 154 -5.66 -12.73 17.66
C SER A 154 -5.70 -12.28 19.14
N SER A 155 -4.59 -11.74 19.65
CA SER A 155 -4.49 -11.24 21.04
C SER A 155 -5.41 -10.06 21.34
N TYR A 156 -5.78 -9.29 20.32
CA TYR A 156 -6.65 -8.12 20.46
C TYR A 156 -8.13 -8.45 20.24
N LYS A 157 -8.46 -9.70 19.90
CA LYS A 157 -9.83 -10.21 19.70
C LYS A 157 -10.70 -9.26 18.85
N PRO A 158 -10.26 -8.91 17.61
CA PRO A 158 -11.02 -8.02 16.76
C PRO A 158 -12.40 -8.62 16.46
N THR A 159 -13.42 -7.77 16.46
CA THR A 159 -14.78 -8.15 16.07
C THR A 159 -14.97 -7.96 14.56
N ARG A 160 -16.06 -8.50 14.01
CA ARG A 160 -16.41 -8.26 12.61
C ARG A 160 -16.56 -6.75 12.37
N GLY A 161 -15.82 -6.20 11.42
CA GLY A 161 -15.87 -4.77 11.14
C GLY A 161 -14.85 -4.32 10.11
N ILE A 162 -14.88 -3.01 9.86
CA ILE A 162 -13.87 -2.30 9.06
C ILE A 162 -12.96 -1.55 10.02
N TYR A 163 -11.66 -1.68 9.83
CA TYR A 163 -10.63 -1.08 10.65
C TYR A 163 -9.72 -0.20 9.81
N LEU A 164 -9.18 0.84 10.44
CA LEU A 164 -8.09 1.66 9.94
C LEU A 164 -6.81 1.22 10.64
N VAL A 165 -5.76 0.94 9.88
CA VAL A 165 -4.41 0.77 10.40
C VAL A 165 -3.56 1.97 10.00
N GLU A 166 -2.94 2.59 10.99
CA GLU A 166 -1.92 3.63 10.83
C GLU A 166 -0.56 2.96 11.04
N ILE A 167 0.14 2.68 9.95
CA ILE A 167 1.44 2.03 9.96
C ILE A 167 2.53 3.07 10.12
N ASN A 168 3.52 2.76 10.94
CA ASN A 168 4.71 3.55 11.17
C ASN A 168 5.95 2.66 11.05
N ALA A 169 6.83 2.98 10.11
CA ALA A 169 8.14 2.35 9.95
C ALA A 169 9.24 3.32 10.40
N ASP A 170 9.97 2.94 11.46
CA ASP A 170 11.09 3.68 12.07
C ASP A 170 10.80 5.19 12.30
N ASN A 171 9.55 5.55 12.62
CA ASN A 171 9.08 6.94 12.76
C ASN A 171 9.34 7.85 11.54
N THR A 172 9.73 7.27 10.42
CA THR A 172 10.12 7.98 9.20
C THR A 172 9.03 7.86 8.16
N PHE A 173 8.47 6.67 7.99
CA PHE A 173 7.45 6.40 6.99
C PHE A 173 6.14 6.05 7.65
N THR A 174 5.08 6.75 7.24
CA THR A 174 3.73 6.52 7.76
C THR A 174 2.77 6.23 6.62
N GLN A 175 1.80 5.35 6.88
CA GLN A 175 0.77 5.03 5.90
C GLN A 175 -0.53 4.57 6.56
N ASN A 176 -1.65 5.03 6.01
CA ASN A 176 -2.98 4.71 6.50
C ASN A 176 -3.70 3.78 5.52
N MET A 177 -4.25 2.66 6.00
CA MET A 177 -4.96 1.70 5.16
C MET A 177 -6.19 1.13 5.85
N LEU A 178 -7.19 0.75 5.07
CA LEU A 178 -8.40 0.10 5.57
C LEU A 178 -8.31 -1.41 5.37
N PHE A 179 -8.66 -2.18 6.41
CA PHE A 179 -8.86 -3.62 6.32
C PHE A 179 -10.19 -4.02 6.95
N LYS A 180 -10.63 -5.25 6.70
CA LYS A 180 -11.89 -5.81 7.19
C LYS A 180 -11.64 -7.10 7.92
N VAL A 181 -12.28 -7.28 9.07
CA VAL A 181 -12.36 -8.57 9.74
C VAL A 181 -13.72 -9.16 9.41
N LEU A 182 -13.70 -10.32 8.75
CA LEU A 182 -14.91 -11.01 8.31
C LEU A 182 -15.59 -11.69 9.49
N GLY A 183 -16.91 -11.77 9.46
CA GLY A 183 -17.67 -12.61 10.38
C GLY A 183 -17.87 -13.98 9.78
N ARG A 184 -18.01 -14.99 10.63
CA ARG A 184 -18.49 -16.31 10.21
C ARG A 184 -19.96 -16.22 9.84
N VAL A 185 -20.31 -16.70 8.65
CA VAL A 185 -21.69 -16.94 8.24
C VAL A 185 -21.88 -18.45 8.24
N LYS A 186 -22.83 -18.93 9.05
CA LYS A 186 -23.26 -20.32 9.03
C LYS A 186 -24.61 -20.39 8.35
N VAL A 187 -24.73 -21.19 7.30
CA VAL A 187 -26.04 -21.53 6.72
C VAL A 187 -26.74 -22.45 7.72
N HIS A 188 -27.90 -22.01 8.22
CA HIS A 188 -28.66 -22.77 9.21
C HIS A 188 -29.55 -23.83 8.56
N SER A 189 -30.18 -23.49 7.43
CA SER A 189 -30.96 -24.40 6.61
C SER A 189 -30.89 -24.01 5.14
N LEU A 190 -30.95 -24.99 4.25
CA LEU A 190 -31.11 -24.83 2.82
C LEU A 190 -32.31 -25.66 2.38
N GLU A 191 -33.32 -25.02 1.80
CA GLU A 191 -34.50 -25.72 1.28
C GLU A 191 -34.54 -25.56 -0.24
N ILE A 192 -34.74 -26.68 -0.95
CA ILE A 192 -34.99 -26.67 -2.40
C ILE A 192 -36.45 -27.06 -2.64
N GLY A 193 -37.17 -26.22 -3.37
CA GLY A 193 -38.53 -26.51 -3.83
C GLY A 193 -38.56 -26.55 -5.35
N VAL A 194 -39.18 -27.58 -5.90
CA VAL A 194 -39.46 -27.67 -7.34
C VAL A 194 -40.93 -27.37 -7.55
N ALA A 195 -41.23 -26.45 -8.48
CA ALA A 195 -42.58 -26.05 -8.83
C ALA A 195 -42.78 -26.20 -10.34
N GLU A 196 -43.94 -26.73 -10.75
CA GLU A 196 -44.39 -26.70 -12.14
C GLU A 196 -45.17 -25.40 -12.40
N SER A 197 -44.93 -24.76 -13.55
CA SER A 197 -45.46 -23.42 -13.88
C SER A 197 -46.99 -23.36 -13.93
N ASP A 198 -47.65 -24.49 -14.21
CA ASP A 198 -49.06 -24.53 -14.62
C ASP A 198 -50.00 -25.07 -13.52
N THR A 199 -49.46 -25.42 -12.35
CA THR A 199 -50.26 -25.90 -11.21
C THR A 199 -50.16 -24.94 -10.02
N SER A 200 -51.32 -24.48 -9.51
CA SER A 200 -51.42 -23.63 -8.32
C SER A 200 -51.20 -24.37 -6.99
N SER A 201 -50.44 -25.48 -7.02
CA SER A 201 -50.23 -26.36 -5.87
C SER A 201 -49.09 -25.85 -4.98
N SER A 202 -49.15 -26.14 -3.68
CA SER A 202 -48.11 -25.74 -2.74
C SER A 202 -46.77 -26.41 -3.07
N ILE A 203 -45.71 -25.60 -3.15
CA ILE A 203 -44.35 -26.06 -3.48
C ILE A 203 -43.87 -27.01 -2.39
N LYS A 204 -43.61 -28.28 -2.74
CA LYS A 204 -42.95 -29.23 -1.83
C LYS A 204 -41.50 -28.80 -1.67
N LYS A 205 -41.16 -28.34 -0.47
CA LYS A 205 -39.79 -27.99 -0.10
C LYS A 205 -39.11 -29.21 0.52
N GLN A 206 -37.92 -29.53 0.04
CA GLN A 206 -37.05 -30.53 0.63
C GLN A 206 -35.87 -29.81 1.30
N SER A 207 -35.70 -30.05 2.59
CA SER A 207 -34.54 -29.55 3.33
C SER A 207 -33.31 -30.38 2.93
N ILE A 208 -32.21 -29.69 2.60
CA ILE A 208 -30.90 -30.29 2.37
C ILE A 208 -30.15 -30.20 3.70
N ALA A 209 -29.86 -31.38 4.26
CA ALA A 209 -29.08 -31.53 5.49
C ALA A 209 -27.60 -31.17 5.28
#